data_AF-A0A242L921-F1
#
_entry.id   AF-A0A242L921-F1
#
_cell.length_a   1.000
_cell.length_b   1.000
_cell.length_c   1.000
_cell.angle_alpha   90.00
_cell.angle_beta   90.00
_cell.angle_gamma   90.00
#
_symmetry.space_group_name_H-M   'P 1'
#
loop_
_entity.id
_entity.type
_entity.pdbx_description
1 polymer ?
#
loop_
_entity_poly.entity_id
_entity_poly.type
_entity_poly.pdbx_seq_one_letter_code
_entity_poly.pdbx_strand_id
1 'polypeptide(L)'
;MNDRISDDELIVRLKELGTFYHLNSDSDEKDYRFTLNLHDMHTPYNGYNDFTLNDDASFSVGGYTTTIDINVIEERHYNYDVGLCSYGFAVTELDELRKLISIVYGSNFSVELQRIDVGWVRYEVKLSMLKCHNEYDLEINIRALRHIIVQILNQVKLQGSF
;
A
#
# COMPACT_ATOMS: atom_id res chain seq x y z
N MET A 1 -5.59 29.61 2.37
CA MET A 1 -4.20 29.53 1.86
C MET A 1 -3.79 28.09 2.09
N ASN A 2 -3.48 27.37 1.02
CA ASN A 2 -3.11 25.96 1.13
C ASN A 2 -1.64 25.93 1.57
N ASP A 3 -1.39 25.57 2.83
CA ASP A 3 -0.04 25.46 3.43
C ASP A 3 0.74 24.23 2.93
N ARG A 4 0.44 23.77 1.71
CA ARG A 4 1.10 22.62 1.11
C ARG A 4 2.49 23.03 0.63
N ILE A 5 3.48 22.21 0.95
CA ILE A 5 4.82 22.29 0.36
C ILE A 5 4.77 22.06 -1.15
N SER A 6 5.82 22.50 -1.85
CA SER A 6 5.96 22.24 -3.29
C SER A 6 6.14 20.76 -3.61
N ASP A 7 5.89 20.35 -4.86
CA ASP A 7 6.08 18.96 -5.29
C ASP A 7 7.56 18.54 -5.17
N ASP A 8 8.51 19.44 -5.47
CA ASP A 8 9.94 19.18 -5.32
C ASP A 8 10.33 18.93 -3.85
N GLU A 9 9.78 19.72 -2.93
CA GLU A 9 9.98 19.52 -1.48
C GLU A 9 9.37 18.20 -1.00
N LEU A 10 8.20 17.83 -1.53
CA LEU A 10 7.54 16.56 -1.21
C LEU A 10 8.38 15.36 -1.68
N ILE A 11 8.93 15.43 -2.90
CA ILE A 11 9.83 14.41 -3.44
C ILE A 11 11.07 14.25 -2.56
N VAL A 12 11.71 15.36 -2.20
CA VAL A 12 12.90 15.35 -1.34
C VAL A 12 12.58 14.76 0.04
N ARG A 13 11.39 15.06 0.57
CA ARG A 13 10.96 14.57 1.88
C ARG A 13 10.71 13.06 1.89
N LEU A 14 10.07 12.52 0.86
CA LEU A 14 9.67 11.11 0.80
C LEU A 14 10.70 10.17 0.15
N LYS A 15 11.80 10.70 -0.38
CA LYS A 15 12.84 9.91 -1.09
C LYS A 15 13.42 8.71 -0.34
N GLU A 16 13.42 8.75 1.00
CA GLU A 16 13.92 7.63 1.83
C GLU A 16 12.90 6.50 1.96
N LEU A 17 11.62 6.81 1.75
CA LEU A 17 10.52 5.86 1.83
C LEU A 17 10.28 5.16 0.48
N GLY A 18 10.70 5.75 -0.63
CA GLY A 18 10.43 5.23 -1.95
C GLY A 18 10.72 6.22 -3.07
N THR A 19 10.24 5.88 -4.26
CA THR A 19 10.50 6.61 -5.50
C THR A 19 9.20 6.95 -6.20
N PHE A 20 9.04 8.21 -6.63
CA PHE A 20 7.92 8.62 -7.47
C PHE A 20 8.09 8.09 -8.90
N TYR A 21 7.09 7.37 -9.40
CA TYR A 21 7.08 6.76 -10.75
C TYR A 21 6.29 7.57 -11.76
N HIS A 22 5.19 8.18 -11.35
CA HIS A 22 4.34 8.98 -12.22
C HIS A 22 3.92 10.24 -11.48
N LEU A 23 4.34 11.38 -12.02
CA LEU A 23 3.84 12.70 -11.69
C LEU A 23 3.10 13.13 -12.97
N ASN A 24 1.76 13.07 -13.00
CA ASN A 24 1.07 13.68 -14.13
C ASN A 24 1.12 15.20 -13.94
N SER A 25 2.19 15.84 -14.42
CA SER A 25 2.38 17.29 -14.27
C SER A 25 1.27 18.11 -14.90
N ASP A 26 0.56 17.53 -15.88
CA ASP A 26 -0.41 18.23 -16.73
C ASP A 26 -1.86 17.98 -16.30
N SER A 27 -2.08 17.15 -15.27
CA SER A 27 -3.39 16.94 -14.68
C SER A 27 -3.71 18.01 -13.64
N ASP A 28 -4.95 18.49 -13.66
CA ASP A 28 -5.52 19.32 -12.59
C ASP A 28 -5.62 18.53 -11.27
N GLU A 29 -5.82 17.21 -11.37
CA GLU A 29 -5.75 16.26 -10.25
C GLU A 29 -4.33 15.70 -10.16
N LYS A 30 -3.58 16.13 -9.14
CA LYS A 30 -2.21 15.68 -8.91
C LYS A 30 -2.21 14.33 -8.22
N ASP A 31 -2.25 13.27 -9.02
CA ASP A 31 -2.11 11.89 -8.56
C ASP A 31 -0.69 11.40 -8.74
N TYR A 32 -0.11 10.91 -7.65
CA TYR A 32 1.26 10.43 -7.60
C TYR A 32 1.30 8.93 -7.39
N ARG A 33 2.01 8.25 -8.30
CA ARG A 33 2.35 6.84 -8.10
C ARG A 33 3.69 6.74 -7.38
N PHE A 34 3.70 6.15 -6.19
CA PHE A 34 4.86 6.08 -5.32
C PHE A 34 5.25 4.62 -5.08
N THR A 35 6.42 4.23 -5.58
CA THR A 35 6.99 2.91 -5.32
C THR A 35 7.67 2.92 -3.97
N LEU A 36 7.00 2.28 -3.03
CA LEU A 36 7.43 2.12 -1.66
C LEU A 36 8.59 1.13 -1.57
N ASN A 37 9.67 1.56 -0.93
CA ASN A 37 10.77 0.69 -0.55
C ASN A 37 10.34 -0.12 0.68
N LEU A 38 10.24 -1.45 0.54
CA LEU A 38 9.83 -2.34 1.62
C LEU A 38 10.95 -2.65 2.62
N HIS A 39 12.20 -2.28 2.32
CA HIS A 39 13.29 -2.40 3.26
C HIS A 39 13.22 -1.30 4.33
N ASP A 40 12.78 -1.67 5.51
CA ASP A 40 12.86 -0.86 6.71
C ASP A 40 13.93 -1.44 7.66
N MET A 41 14.83 -0.59 8.18
CA MET A 41 15.79 -1.02 9.20
C MET A 41 15.12 -1.61 10.45
N HIS A 42 13.87 -1.22 10.72
CA HIS A 42 13.12 -1.65 11.89
C HIS A 42 12.16 -2.81 11.62
N THR A 43 11.96 -3.22 10.36
CA THR A 43 11.06 -4.32 10.03
C THR A 43 11.68 -5.15 8.90
N PRO A 44 12.24 -6.34 9.20
CA PRO A 44 12.92 -7.14 8.20
C PRO A 44 11.90 -7.64 7.16
N TYR A 45 12.21 -7.48 5.88
CA TYR A 45 11.45 -8.06 4.77
C TYR A 45 12.08 -9.39 4.35
N ASN A 46 11.29 -10.47 4.28
CA ASN A 46 11.80 -11.82 4.00
C ASN A 46 11.38 -12.37 2.62
N GLY A 47 10.57 -11.64 1.85
CA GLY A 47 10.15 -12.05 0.52
C GLY A 47 9.23 -13.29 0.48
N TYR A 48 8.50 -13.59 1.56
CA TYR A 48 7.64 -14.78 1.62
C TYR A 48 6.60 -14.84 0.48
N ASN A 49 6.08 -13.69 0.06
CA ASN A 49 5.13 -13.57 -1.06
C ASN A 49 5.80 -13.15 -2.40
N ASP A 50 7.13 -13.12 -2.51
CA ASP A 50 7.84 -12.70 -3.75
C ASP A 50 7.70 -13.73 -4.89
N PHE A 51 7.24 -14.94 -4.59
CA PHE A 51 7.17 -16.04 -5.54
C PHE A 51 5.72 -16.32 -5.91
N THR A 52 5.41 -16.22 -7.21
CA THR A 52 4.12 -16.62 -7.76
C THR A 52 4.31 -17.87 -8.62
N LEU A 53 3.53 -18.92 -8.35
CA LEU A 53 3.44 -20.09 -9.21
C LEU A 53 2.45 -19.79 -10.34
N ASN A 54 2.93 -19.78 -11.57
CA ASN A 54 2.12 -19.57 -12.77
C ASN A 54 1.38 -20.87 -13.14
N ASP A 55 0.34 -20.76 -13.99
CA ASP A 55 -0.48 -21.90 -14.42
C ASP A 55 0.30 -23.00 -15.17
N ASP A 56 1.43 -22.64 -15.78
CA ASP A 56 2.35 -23.58 -16.45
C ASP A 56 3.39 -24.21 -15.50
N ALA A 57 3.18 -24.05 -14.18
CA ALA A 57 4.09 -24.44 -13.11
C ALA A 57 5.46 -23.74 -13.12
N SER A 58 5.65 -22.71 -13.94
CA SER A 58 6.81 -21.82 -13.83
C SER A 58 6.66 -20.88 -12.63
N PHE A 59 7.78 -20.37 -12.13
CA PHE A 59 7.76 -19.35 -11.09
C PHE A 59 8.02 -17.97 -11.70
N SER A 60 7.16 -17.01 -11.38
CA SER A 60 7.48 -15.59 -11.50
C SER A 60 7.97 -15.07 -10.15
N VAL A 61 9.02 -14.24 -10.18
CA VAL A 61 9.60 -13.61 -8.99
C VAL A 61 9.31 -12.11 -9.08
N GLY A 62 8.56 -11.58 -8.11
CA GLY A 62 8.24 -10.16 -7.96
C GLY A 62 8.82 -9.62 -6.66
N GLY A 63 9.53 -8.50 -6.72
CA GLY A 63 10.48 -8.06 -5.69
C GLY A 63 9.95 -7.10 -4.61
N TYR A 64 10.93 -6.59 -3.86
CA TYR A 64 10.96 -5.71 -2.67
C TYR A 64 10.28 -4.34 -2.77
N THR A 65 9.40 -4.13 -3.75
CA THR A 65 8.73 -2.85 -3.96
C THR A 65 7.24 -3.04 -4.13
N THR A 66 6.46 -2.26 -3.38
CA THR A 66 5.01 -2.16 -3.54
C THR A 66 4.68 -0.75 -4.01
N THR A 67 3.66 -0.61 -4.85
CA THR A 67 3.23 0.71 -5.31
C THR A 67 2.03 1.18 -4.50
N ILE A 68 2.12 2.38 -3.94
CA ILE A 68 1.02 3.11 -3.32
C ILE A 68 0.68 4.32 -4.19
N ASP A 69 -0.54 4.79 -4.12
CA ASP A 69 -0.94 6.03 -4.76
C ASP A 69 -1.11 7.12 -3.68
N ILE A 70 -0.65 8.32 -3.98
CA ILE A 70 -0.76 9.53 -3.16
C ILE A 70 -1.50 10.56 -4.00
N ASN A 71 -2.75 10.86 -3.66
CA ASN A 71 -3.56 11.84 -4.37
C ASN A 71 -3.49 13.15 -3.61
N VAL A 72 -3.18 14.26 -4.27
CA VAL A 72 -3.24 15.58 -3.65
C VAL A 72 -4.68 16.06 -3.69
N ILE A 73 -5.22 16.39 -2.53
CA ILE A 73 -6.58 16.93 -2.41
C ILE A 73 -6.45 18.41 -2.03
N GLU A 74 -7.15 19.30 -2.72
CA GLU A 74 -7.26 20.71 -2.35
C GLU A 74 -8.52 20.99 -1.51
N GLU A 75 -8.73 20.21 -0.46
CA GLU A 75 -9.83 20.40 0.49
C GLU A 75 -9.39 21.28 1.66
N ARG A 76 -10.32 22.03 2.27
CA ARG A 76 -10.00 22.94 3.40
C ARG A 76 -9.39 22.26 4.64
N HIS A 77 -9.47 20.93 4.72
CA HIS A 77 -9.10 20.14 5.89
C HIS A 77 -8.04 19.06 5.61
N TYR A 78 -7.80 18.73 4.33
CA TYR A 78 -6.93 17.63 3.92
C TYR A 78 -6.15 18.03 2.69
N ASN A 79 -4.87 17.66 2.68
CA ASN A 79 -3.97 17.97 1.58
C ASN A 79 -3.68 16.72 0.73
N TYR A 80 -3.88 15.53 1.27
CA TYR A 80 -3.52 14.27 0.61
C TYR A 80 -4.49 13.14 0.93
N ASP A 81 -4.54 12.16 0.03
CA ASP A 81 -5.05 10.81 0.27
C ASP A 81 -3.93 9.82 -0.03
N VAL A 82 -3.77 8.78 0.78
CA VAL A 82 -2.71 7.77 0.57
C VAL A 82 -3.24 6.36 0.75
N GLY A 83 -2.93 5.46 -0.18
CA GLY A 83 -3.31 4.05 -0.05
C GLY A 83 -2.89 3.16 -1.21
N LEU A 84 -3.31 1.90 -1.13
CA LEU A 84 -3.06 0.88 -2.16
C LEU A 84 -4.21 0.93 -3.20
N CYS A 85 -4.17 1.88 -4.13
CA CYS A 85 -5.32 2.12 -5.01
C CYS A 85 -5.55 1.03 -6.08
N SER A 86 -4.54 0.19 -6.35
CA SER A 86 -4.59 -0.80 -7.43
C SER A 86 -4.66 -2.26 -6.94
N TYR A 87 -4.63 -2.51 -5.62
CA TYR A 87 -4.32 -3.84 -5.11
C TYR A 87 -5.20 -4.24 -3.91
N GLY A 88 -5.79 -5.44 -4.01
CA GLY A 88 -6.45 -6.11 -2.91
C GLY A 88 -5.65 -7.34 -2.47
N PHE A 89 -5.52 -7.55 -1.16
CA PHE A 89 -4.92 -8.76 -0.61
C PHE A 89 -5.93 -9.90 -0.68
N ALA A 90 -5.60 -10.97 -1.41
CA ALA A 90 -6.47 -12.12 -1.55
C ALA A 90 -6.05 -13.28 -0.65
N VAL A 91 -6.99 -13.82 0.11
CA VAL A 91 -6.79 -14.98 1.00
C VAL A 91 -7.94 -15.99 0.85
N THR A 92 -7.66 -17.27 1.04
CA THR A 92 -8.65 -18.36 0.95
C THR A 92 -8.88 -19.06 2.28
N GLU A 93 -7.88 -19.04 3.16
CA GLU A 93 -7.95 -19.67 4.48
C GLU A 93 -8.38 -18.67 5.55
N LEU A 94 -9.28 -19.09 6.45
CA LEU A 94 -9.76 -18.23 7.53
C LEU A 94 -8.64 -17.81 8.49
N ASP A 95 -7.64 -18.66 8.70
CA ASP A 95 -6.47 -18.33 9.53
C ASP A 95 -5.66 -17.17 8.93
N GLU A 96 -5.45 -17.19 7.61
CA GLU A 96 -4.76 -16.12 6.88
C GLU A 96 -5.54 -14.80 6.92
N LEU A 97 -6.88 -14.87 6.77
CA LEU A 97 -7.73 -13.70 6.95
C LEU A 97 -7.61 -13.13 8.38
N ARG A 98 -7.59 -13.98 9.40
CA ARG A 98 -7.43 -13.55 10.79
C ARG A 98 -6.07 -12.90 11.04
N LYS A 99 -4.98 -13.45 10.49
CA LYS A 99 -3.64 -12.85 10.57
C LYS A 99 -3.63 -11.47 9.94
N LEU A 100 -4.16 -11.34 8.73
CA LEU A 100 -4.22 -10.07 8.01
C LEU A 100 -5.00 -9.02 8.82
N ILE A 101 -6.23 -9.34 9.27
CA ILE A 101 -7.03 -8.40 10.06
C ILE A 101 -6.30 -8.01 11.35
N SER A 102 -5.61 -8.96 12.00
CA SER A 102 -4.86 -8.69 13.23
C SER A 102 -3.67 -7.74 13.02
N ILE A 103 -3.02 -7.79 11.86
CA ILE A 103 -1.93 -6.87 11.51
C ILE A 103 -2.46 -5.44 11.32
N VAL A 104 -3.62 -5.30 10.68
CA VAL A 104 -4.21 -3.98 10.40
C VAL A 104 -4.93 -3.42 11.63
N TYR A 105 -5.37 -4.29 12.55
CA TYR A 105 -6.10 -3.90 13.76
C TYR A 105 -5.26 -2.95 14.63
N GLY A 106 -5.82 -1.77 14.90
CA GLY A 106 -5.15 -0.71 15.66
C GLY A 106 -4.30 0.24 14.81
N SER A 107 -4.23 0.05 13.49
CA SER A 107 -3.69 1.04 12.56
C SER A 107 -4.71 2.11 12.16
N ASN A 108 -4.25 3.16 11.47
CA ASN A 108 -5.11 4.21 10.92
C ASN A 108 -5.86 3.76 9.66
N PHE A 109 -5.54 2.59 9.09
CA PHE A 109 -6.12 2.13 7.84
C PHE A 109 -7.38 1.30 8.10
N SER A 110 -8.44 1.62 7.36
CA SER A 110 -9.66 0.83 7.36
C SER A 110 -9.53 -0.35 6.40
N VAL A 111 -10.23 -1.43 6.75
CA VAL A 111 -10.26 -2.67 5.96
C VAL A 111 -11.63 -2.81 5.30
N GLU A 112 -11.63 -2.93 3.99
CA GLU A 112 -12.78 -3.38 3.21
C GLU A 112 -12.62 -4.86 2.90
N LEU A 113 -13.58 -5.66 3.35
CA LEU A 113 -13.61 -7.11 3.13
C LEU A 113 -14.71 -7.46 2.14
N GLN A 114 -14.33 -8.10 1.04
CA GLN A 114 -15.27 -8.61 0.05
C GLN A 114 -15.07 -10.10 -0.15
N ARG A 115 -16.16 -10.87 -0.07
CA ARG A 115 -16.16 -12.28 -0.49
C ARG A 115 -16.22 -12.34 -2.01
N ILE A 116 -15.31 -13.11 -2.61
CA ILE A 116 -15.30 -13.43 -4.03
C ILE A 116 -15.73 -14.89 -4.19
N ASP A 117 -16.79 -15.13 -4.97
CA ASP A 117 -17.26 -16.48 -5.26
C ASP A 117 -16.53 -17.05 -6.48
N VAL A 118 -15.50 -17.84 -6.23
CA VAL A 118 -14.66 -18.49 -7.26
C VAL A 118 -14.44 -19.96 -6.91
N GLY A 119 -15.45 -20.83 -7.06
CA GLY A 119 -15.36 -22.29 -6.86
C GLY A 119 -15.03 -22.79 -5.44
N TRP A 120 -14.38 -21.95 -4.63
CA TRP A 120 -14.02 -22.07 -3.23
C TRP A 120 -14.15 -20.68 -2.59
N VAL A 121 -14.11 -20.61 -1.26
CA VAL A 121 -14.21 -19.35 -0.53
C VAL A 121 -12.91 -18.57 -0.68
N ARG A 122 -13.00 -17.36 -1.24
CA ARG A 122 -11.90 -16.39 -1.33
C ARG A 122 -12.37 -15.05 -0.78
N TYR A 123 -11.51 -14.39 -0.04
CA TYR A 123 -11.73 -13.04 0.47
C TYR A 123 -10.70 -12.11 -0.16
N GLU A 124 -11.19 -11.00 -0.69
CA GLU A 124 -10.37 -9.86 -1.06
C GLU A 124 -10.44 -8.83 0.06
N VAL A 125 -9.27 -8.37 0.49
CA VAL A 125 -9.09 -7.38 1.53
C VAL A 125 -8.43 -6.16 0.93
N LYS A 126 -9.13 -5.03 0.95
CA LYS A 126 -8.60 -3.73 0.51
C LYS A 126 -8.34 -2.86 1.72
N LEU A 127 -7.24 -2.11 1.68
CA LEU A 127 -7.00 -1.03 2.62
C LEU A 127 -7.54 0.25 2.00
N SER A 128 -8.55 0.85 2.64
CA SER A 128 -9.09 2.13 2.19
C SER A 128 -8.00 3.19 2.26
N MET A 129 -8.04 4.15 1.32
CA MET A 129 -7.11 5.28 1.37
C MET A 129 -7.36 6.12 2.64
N LEU A 130 -6.29 6.71 3.13
CA LEU A 130 -6.27 7.52 4.33
C LEU A 130 -6.02 8.98 3.99
N LYS A 131 -6.95 9.85 4.40
CA LYS A 131 -6.79 11.30 4.29
C LYS A 131 -5.73 11.82 5.25
N CYS A 132 -4.79 12.61 4.74
CA CYS A 132 -3.74 13.26 5.52
C CYS A 132 -3.87 14.79 5.47
N HIS A 133 -3.60 15.44 6.61
CA HIS A 133 -3.85 16.88 6.79
C HIS A 133 -2.66 17.73 6.34
N ASN A 134 -1.45 17.17 6.36
CA ASN A 134 -0.21 17.82 5.97
C ASN A 134 0.85 16.76 5.60
N GLU A 135 2.01 17.21 5.17
CA GLU A 135 3.14 16.39 4.74
C GLU A 135 3.76 15.55 5.86
N TYR A 136 3.65 16.01 7.12
CA TYR A 136 4.13 15.25 8.28
C TYR A 136 3.22 14.06 8.59
N ASP A 137 1.89 14.28 8.57
CA ASP A 137 0.87 13.25 8.70
C ASP A 137 0.99 12.25 7.53
N LEU A 138 1.16 12.73 6.30
CA LEU A 138 1.42 11.88 5.13
C LEU A 138 2.64 10.97 5.32
N GLU A 139 3.78 11.54 5.74
CA GLU A 139 5.01 10.78 5.94
C GLU A 139 4.85 9.68 7.01
N ILE A 140 4.20 10.00 8.13
CA ILE A 140 3.90 9.04 9.19
C ILE A 140 3.02 7.91 8.66
N ASN A 141 1.97 8.25 7.92
CA ASN A 141 1.03 7.26 7.40
C ASN A 141 1.66 6.39 6.30
N ILE A 142 2.56 6.91 5.47
CA ILE A 142 3.35 6.09 4.53
C ILE A 142 4.25 5.11 5.29
N ARG A 143 4.90 5.55 6.38
CA ARG A 143 5.72 4.66 7.23
C ARG A 143 4.86 3.57 7.89
N ALA A 144 3.69 3.93 8.40
CA ALA A 144 2.75 2.97 8.98
C ALA A 144 2.24 1.98 7.93
N LEU A 145 1.87 2.45 6.75
CA LEU A 145 1.44 1.62 5.62
C LEU A 145 2.54 0.65 5.19
N ARG A 146 3.79 1.13 5.09
CA ARG A 146 4.96 0.27 4.84
C ARG A 146 5.07 -0.85 5.85
N HIS A 147 4.98 -0.52 7.14
CA HIS A 147 5.07 -1.52 8.20
C HIS A 147 3.97 -2.58 8.06
N ILE A 148 2.72 -2.15 7.85
CA ILE A 148 1.58 -3.05 7.64
C ILE A 148 1.81 -3.96 6.43
N ILE A 149 2.21 -3.41 5.28
CA ILE A 149 2.49 -4.16 4.06
C ILE A 149 3.59 -5.21 4.30
N VAL A 150 4.71 -4.83 4.91
CA VAL A 150 5.81 -5.75 5.21
C VAL A 150 5.35 -6.87 6.15
N GLN A 151 4.56 -6.55 7.18
CA GLN A 151 4.02 -7.55 8.09
C GLN A 151 3.09 -8.53 7.35
N ILE A 152 2.20 -8.03 6.49
CA ILE A 152 1.30 -8.87 5.67
C ILE A 152 2.13 -9.77 4.75
N LEU A 153 3.06 -9.20 3.99
CA LEU A 153 3.88 -9.93 3.02
C LEU A 153 4.80 -10.98 3.65
N ASN A 154 5.16 -10.84 4.93
CA ASN A 154 6.00 -11.80 5.64
C ASN A 154 5.21 -12.91 6.36
N GLN A 155 3.95 -12.67 6.72
CA GLN A 155 3.20 -13.52 7.67
C GLN A 155 1.91 -14.10 7.11
N VAL A 156 1.37 -13.51 6.03
CA VAL A 156 0.11 -13.92 5.44
C VAL A 156 0.39 -14.59 4.10
N LYS A 157 -0.21 -15.76 3.88
CA LYS A 157 -0.15 -16.46 2.59
C LYS A 157 -1.20 -15.90 1.63
N LEU A 158 -0.75 -15.06 0.70
CA LEU A 158 -1.62 -14.42 -0.28
C LEU A 158 -1.81 -15.30 -1.53
N GLN A 159 -2.90 -15.06 -2.26
CA GLN A 159 -3.33 -15.85 -3.42
C GLN A 159 -3.49 -14.97 -4.68
N GLY A 160 -2.74 -15.27 -5.74
CA GLY A 160 -2.84 -14.60 -7.05
C GLY A 160 -2.00 -13.33 -7.19
N SER A 161 -2.02 -12.74 -8.40
CA SER A 161 -1.13 -11.64 -8.81
C SER A 161 -1.26 -10.40 -7.93
N PHE A 162 -0.10 -9.99 -7.41
CA PHE A 162 0.16 -8.74 -6.69
C PHE A 162 0.26 -7.53 -7.60
#